data_AF-A0A9W3T0A4-F1
#
_entry.id   AF-A0A9W3T0A4-F1
#
_cell.length_a   1.000
_cell.length_b   1.000
_cell.length_c   1.000
_cell.angle_alpha   90.00
_cell.angle_beta   90.00
_cell.angle_gamma   90.00
#
_symmetry.space_group_name_H-M   'P 1'
#
loop_
_entity.id
_entity.type
_entity.pdbx_description
1 polymer ?
#
loop_
_entity_poly.entity_id
_entity_poly.type
_entity_poly.pdbx_seq_one_letter_code
_entity_poly.pdbx_strand_id
1 'polypeptide(L)'
;MINRMKNLWQQYQEQKEEKELIRIIRDKTTKAFHSAQLFLVQKDKFTDLKVHIYPEIRNIKLMDYAEIVFTIPRGMNPEDIKRKEYVFKQYLSDRAELETGTLKFVIRIFPNEIQNVLYNYDAFPLENEKLPVVCGLNKYNQYTIYDMVEHPHILIAGTTGSGKSTQIRAILTTLIQHKTPEQLHLYLCDLKKSEFHLFQKIQHVKSTTYTANSLYPVLVKLKKEMQRRGELLNKHECTHIDQLSQKLPYLLLCIDEYPLLQNEKAILSIIEEISSIGRTNGVFLLLSMQRPDSKILEGKIKNNLTVTMGFRCKNATNANVMDCPGAEKIPKTAKGRMILNFDTLETIQAPFLSEEKAKLILKNYKKTHDVDRQNIENENPEKESIFGMLGDD
;
A
#
# COMPACT_ATOMS: atom_id res chain seq x y z
N MET A 1 -21.84 -11.23 44.47
CA MET A 1 -20.62 -11.88 45.03
C MET A 1 -20.02 -12.90 44.07
N ILE A 2 -20.77 -13.92 43.63
CA ILE A 2 -20.29 -14.99 42.73
C ILE A 2 -19.75 -14.46 41.38
N ASN A 3 -20.43 -13.54 40.71
CA ASN A 3 -19.92 -12.93 39.45
C ASN A 3 -18.61 -12.15 39.66
N ARG A 4 -18.44 -11.49 40.81
CA ARG A 4 -17.19 -10.78 41.15
C ARG A 4 -16.05 -11.77 41.38
N MET A 5 -16.31 -12.92 42.00
CA MET A 5 -15.33 -13.99 42.17
C MET A 5 -14.94 -14.63 40.83
N LYS A 6 -15.91 -14.89 39.93
CA LYS A 6 -15.62 -15.41 38.58
C LYS A 6 -14.71 -14.46 37.79
N ASN A 7 -15.00 -13.16 37.81
CA ASN A 7 -14.19 -12.15 37.12
C ASN A 7 -12.76 -12.08 37.71
N LEU A 8 -12.63 -12.07 39.04
CA LEU A 8 -11.31 -12.06 39.70
C LEU A 8 -10.51 -13.34 39.40
N TRP A 9 -11.19 -14.49 39.34
CA TRP A 9 -10.54 -15.76 39.03
C TRP A 9 -10.09 -15.81 37.57
N GLN A 10 -10.90 -15.31 36.64
CA GLN A 10 -10.54 -15.19 35.23
C GLN A 10 -9.33 -14.26 35.04
N GLN A 11 -9.34 -13.07 35.65
CA GLN A 11 -8.20 -12.15 35.63
C GLN A 11 -6.92 -12.78 36.21
N TYR A 12 -7.05 -13.56 37.28
CA TYR A 12 -5.91 -14.28 37.85
C TYR A 12 -5.35 -15.35 36.90
N GLN A 13 -6.22 -16.10 36.21
CA GLN A 13 -5.78 -17.07 35.20
C GLN A 13 -5.09 -16.38 34.02
N GLU A 14 -5.67 -15.30 33.49
CA GLU A 14 -5.08 -14.49 32.42
C GLU A 14 -3.69 -13.97 32.80
N GLN A 15 -3.53 -13.43 34.01
CA GLN A 15 -2.21 -12.98 34.51
C GLN A 15 -1.20 -14.12 34.69
N LYS A 16 -1.68 -15.31 35.07
CA LYS A 16 -0.81 -16.49 35.24
C LYS A 16 -0.32 -16.98 33.87
N GLU A 17 -1.21 -17.08 32.89
CA GLU A 17 -0.90 -17.44 31.51
C GLU A 17 0.06 -16.42 30.88
N GLU A 18 -0.16 -15.13 31.10
CA GLU A 18 0.72 -14.05 30.63
C GLU A 18 2.15 -14.22 31.18
N LYS A 19 2.29 -14.45 32.49
CA LYS A 19 3.60 -14.68 33.13
C LYS A 19 4.30 -15.92 32.61
N GLU A 20 3.54 -17.00 32.37
CA GLU A 20 4.07 -18.24 31.82
C GLU A 20 4.57 -18.05 30.38
N LEU A 21 3.79 -17.35 29.55
CA LEU A 21 4.18 -17.03 28.19
C LEU A 21 5.43 -16.13 28.13
N ILE A 22 5.51 -15.10 28.98
CA ILE A 22 6.71 -14.25 29.11
C ILE A 22 7.94 -15.09 29.48
N ARG A 23 7.80 -16.07 30.39
CA ARG A 23 8.87 -16.98 30.76
C ARG A 23 9.32 -17.83 29.58
N ILE A 24 8.38 -18.43 28.84
CA ILE A 24 8.68 -19.25 27.65
C ILE A 24 9.41 -18.43 26.60
N ILE A 25 8.94 -17.21 26.32
CA ILE A 25 9.57 -16.30 25.36
C ILE A 25 10.99 -15.99 25.81
N ARG A 26 11.20 -15.62 27.07
CA ARG A 26 12.53 -15.34 27.64
C ARG A 26 13.49 -16.50 27.45
N ASP A 27 13.07 -17.72 27.83
CA ASP A 27 13.90 -18.92 27.72
C ASP A 27 14.27 -19.23 26.26
N LYS A 28 13.31 -19.08 25.34
CA LYS A 28 13.55 -19.24 23.89
C LYS A 28 14.52 -18.18 23.35
N THR A 29 14.38 -16.92 23.75
CA THR A 29 15.29 -15.84 23.35
C THR A 29 16.71 -16.08 23.86
N THR A 30 16.87 -16.51 25.12
CA THR A 30 18.19 -16.85 25.68
C THR A 30 18.84 -18.02 24.94
N LYS A 31 18.07 -19.06 24.60
CA LYS A 31 18.55 -20.16 23.76
C LYS A 31 18.96 -19.67 22.36
N ALA A 32 18.20 -18.75 21.77
CA ALA A 32 18.53 -18.14 20.49
C ALA A 32 19.86 -17.39 20.55
N PHE A 33 20.13 -16.59 21.59
CA PHE A 33 21.43 -15.93 21.76
C PHE A 33 22.59 -16.94 21.80
N HIS A 34 22.41 -18.03 22.54
CA HIS A 34 23.42 -19.08 22.63
C HIS A 34 23.67 -19.76 21.28
N SER A 35 22.62 -20.24 20.60
CA SER A 35 22.75 -20.90 19.29
C SER A 35 23.25 -19.96 18.19
N ALA A 36 22.95 -18.67 18.27
CA ALA A 36 23.46 -17.66 17.36
C ALA A 36 24.93 -17.28 17.63
N GLN A 37 25.51 -17.78 18.73
CA GLN A 37 26.84 -17.40 19.23
C GLN A 37 26.96 -15.90 19.55
N LEU A 38 25.88 -15.31 20.05
CA LEU A 38 25.82 -13.91 20.44
C LEU A 38 26.23 -13.78 21.90
N PHE A 39 27.54 -13.76 22.16
CA PHE A 39 28.12 -13.49 23.48
C PHE A 39 29.58 -13.01 23.36
N LEU A 40 30.05 -12.26 24.34
CA LEU A 40 31.48 -11.98 24.51
C LEU A 40 32.11 -13.04 25.42
N VAL A 41 33.34 -13.42 25.14
CA VAL A 41 34.12 -14.32 26.01
C VAL A 41 35.07 -13.49 26.85
N GLN A 42 34.93 -13.57 28.18
CA GLN A 42 35.85 -12.96 29.13
C GLN A 42 36.51 -14.04 29.98
N LYS A 43 37.78 -13.87 30.31
CA LYS A 43 38.44 -14.71 31.32
C LYS A 43 38.10 -14.19 32.71
N ASP A 44 37.65 -15.08 33.57
CA ASP A 44 37.52 -14.80 34.99
C ASP A 44 38.90 -14.52 35.59
N LYS A 45 39.02 -13.40 36.32
CA LYS A 45 40.31 -12.92 36.85
C LYS A 45 40.90 -13.82 37.92
N PHE A 46 40.10 -14.69 38.55
CA PHE A 46 40.49 -15.48 39.71
C PHE A 46 40.60 -16.97 39.41
N THR A 47 39.78 -17.46 38.47
CA THR A 47 39.65 -18.89 38.17
C THR A 47 40.19 -19.28 36.80
N ASP A 48 40.57 -18.30 35.96
CA ASP A 48 41.03 -18.47 34.57
C ASP A 48 40.00 -19.19 33.64
N LEU A 49 38.77 -19.37 34.14
CA LEU A 49 37.64 -19.94 33.40
C LEU A 49 37.10 -18.93 32.39
N LYS A 50 36.66 -19.43 31.24
CA LYS A 50 35.97 -18.61 30.23
C LYS A 50 34.51 -18.41 30.65
N VAL A 51 34.13 -17.15 30.83
CA VAL A 51 32.76 -16.72 31.12
C VAL A 51 32.17 -16.10 29.85
N HIS A 52 30.91 -16.45 29.55
CA HIS A 52 30.17 -15.88 28.43
C HIS A 52 29.26 -14.74 28.89
N ILE A 53 29.37 -13.59 28.25
CA ILE A 53 28.53 -12.41 28.51
C ILE A 53 27.53 -12.28 27.37
N TYR A 54 26.27 -12.60 27.67
CA TYR A 54 25.17 -12.58 26.71
C TYR A 54 24.49 -11.20 26.63
N PRO A 55 23.75 -10.91 25.55
CA PRO A 55 22.76 -9.85 25.54
C PRO A 55 21.75 -10.00 26.67
N GLU A 56 21.33 -8.87 27.23
CA GLU A 56 20.44 -8.81 28.38
C GLU A 56 19.02 -8.43 27.94
N ILE A 57 18.03 -9.29 28.26
CA ILE A 57 16.62 -9.01 27.99
C ILE A 57 16.12 -8.00 29.02
N ARG A 58 15.84 -6.78 28.58
CA ARG A 58 15.38 -5.67 29.41
C ARG A 58 13.89 -5.75 29.72
N ASN A 59 13.10 -6.11 28.73
CA ASN A 59 11.64 -6.16 28.87
C ASN A 59 11.01 -7.14 27.88
N ILE A 60 9.88 -7.72 28.26
CA ILE A 60 8.99 -8.46 27.36
C ILE A 60 7.58 -7.93 27.61
N LYS A 61 6.92 -7.41 26.57
CA LYS A 61 5.54 -6.94 26.63
C LYS A 61 4.65 -7.82 25.75
N LEU A 62 3.45 -8.11 26.24
CA LEU A 62 2.41 -8.79 25.48
C LEU A 62 1.29 -7.79 25.18
N MET A 63 1.01 -7.63 23.89
CA MET A 63 -0.06 -6.79 23.33
C MET A 63 -0.78 -7.65 22.28
N ASP A 64 -1.22 -7.06 21.16
CA ASP A 64 -1.62 -7.80 19.96
C ASP A 64 -0.45 -8.58 19.30
N TYR A 65 0.77 -8.33 19.77
CA TYR A 65 2.01 -9.01 19.44
C TYR A 65 2.89 -9.11 20.68
N ALA A 66 3.92 -9.96 20.66
CA ALA A 66 4.93 -9.98 21.71
C ALA A 66 6.11 -9.08 21.33
N GLU A 67 6.54 -8.20 22.23
CA GLU A 67 7.70 -7.33 22.05
C GLU A 67 8.79 -7.72 23.05
N ILE A 68 9.99 -8.03 22.55
CA ILE A 68 11.17 -8.33 23.37
C ILE A 68 12.19 -7.22 23.17
N VAL A 69 12.51 -6.51 24.23
CA VAL A 69 13.55 -5.48 24.23
C VAL A 69 14.79 -6.04 24.89
N PHE A 70 15.93 -6.00 24.21
CA PHE A 70 17.21 -6.45 24.76
C PHE A 70 18.35 -5.49 24.44
N THR A 71 19.44 -5.59 25.18
CA THR A 71 20.66 -4.81 24.95
C THR A 71 21.86 -5.71 24.76
N ILE A 72 22.75 -5.36 23.84
CA ILE A 72 24.02 -6.08 23.64
C ILE A 72 25.13 -5.56 24.58
N PRO A 73 26.11 -6.40 24.95
CA PRO A 73 27.28 -5.97 25.71
C PRO A 73 28.12 -4.94 24.93
N ARG A 74 28.76 -4.00 25.63
CA ARG A 74 29.69 -3.05 25.01
C ARG A 74 30.87 -3.82 24.39
N GLY A 75 31.19 -3.53 23.12
CA GLY A 75 32.23 -4.22 22.36
C GLY A 75 31.71 -5.33 21.43
N MET A 76 30.44 -5.72 21.54
CA MET A 76 29.79 -6.59 20.54
C MET A 76 29.40 -5.77 19.31
N ASN A 77 29.56 -6.33 18.10
CA ASN A 77 29.19 -5.67 16.85
C ASN A 77 27.66 -5.78 16.61
N PRO A 78 26.93 -4.65 16.48
CA PRO A 78 25.50 -4.64 16.16
C PRO A 78 25.11 -5.44 14.92
N GLU A 79 25.97 -5.47 13.89
CA GLU A 79 25.72 -6.18 12.63
C GLU A 79 25.67 -7.70 12.80
N ASP A 80 26.31 -8.25 13.85
CA ASP A 80 26.24 -9.67 14.14
C ASP A 80 24.81 -10.10 14.51
N ILE A 81 24.07 -9.23 15.23
CA ILE A 81 22.66 -9.48 15.58
C ILE A 81 21.82 -9.54 14.30
N LYS A 82 21.99 -8.58 13.40
CA LYS A 82 21.26 -8.49 12.13
C LYS A 82 21.52 -9.71 11.25
N ARG A 83 22.78 -10.12 11.09
CA ARG A 83 23.15 -11.32 10.31
C ARG A 83 22.56 -12.62 10.90
N LYS A 84 22.30 -12.65 12.20
CA LYS A 84 21.76 -13.80 12.92
C LYS A 84 20.25 -13.73 13.18
N GLU A 85 19.53 -12.79 12.53
CA GLU A 85 18.06 -12.67 12.63
C GLU A 85 17.34 -14.02 12.43
N TYR A 86 17.81 -14.84 11.49
CA TYR A 86 17.21 -16.15 11.19
C TYR A 86 17.16 -17.11 12.39
N VAL A 87 18.09 -17.00 13.36
CA VAL A 87 18.10 -17.86 14.55
C VAL A 87 16.94 -17.49 15.46
N PHE A 88 16.64 -16.20 15.62
CA PHE A 88 15.46 -15.75 16.36
C PHE A 88 14.18 -16.27 15.72
N LYS A 89 14.11 -16.27 14.39
CA LYS A 89 12.97 -16.84 13.65
C LYS A 89 12.77 -18.34 13.91
N GLN A 90 13.85 -19.11 14.00
CA GLN A 90 13.79 -20.55 14.29
C GLN A 90 13.28 -20.86 15.71
N TYR A 91 13.69 -20.05 16.70
CA TYR A 91 13.33 -20.29 18.11
C TYR A 91 11.98 -19.70 18.52
N LEU A 92 11.66 -18.49 18.02
CA LEU A 92 10.50 -17.72 18.44
C LEU A 92 9.32 -17.99 17.48
N SER A 93 9.46 -17.57 16.23
CA SER A 93 8.53 -17.80 15.12
C SER A 93 9.14 -17.22 13.84
N ASP A 94 8.83 -17.80 12.69
CA ASP A 94 9.11 -17.25 11.36
C ASP A 94 8.61 -15.80 11.16
N ARG A 95 7.64 -15.37 11.98
CA ARG A 95 7.06 -14.02 12.05
C ARG A 95 7.75 -13.10 13.07
N ALA A 96 8.89 -13.51 13.62
CA ALA A 96 9.71 -12.64 14.45
C ALA A 96 10.46 -11.63 13.56
N GLU A 97 10.29 -10.35 13.83
CA GLU A 97 10.97 -9.25 13.15
C GLU A 97 11.93 -8.55 14.11
N LEU A 98 13.17 -8.34 13.66
CA LEU A 98 14.21 -7.65 14.43
C LEU A 98 14.32 -6.20 13.99
N GLU A 99 14.05 -5.27 14.90
CA GLU A 99 14.40 -3.86 14.77
C GLU A 99 15.81 -3.64 15.33
N THR A 100 16.71 -3.14 14.47
CA THR A 100 18.13 -2.97 14.78
C THR A 100 18.43 -1.60 15.39
N GLY A 101 19.25 -1.58 16.44
CA GLY A 101 19.84 -0.36 17.00
C GLY A 101 21.32 -0.55 17.34
N THR A 102 21.96 0.47 17.91
CA THR A 102 23.40 0.40 18.26
C THR A 102 23.66 -0.41 19.53
N LEU A 103 22.79 -0.27 20.53
CA LEU A 103 22.91 -0.97 21.82
C LEU A 103 21.62 -1.71 22.17
N LYS A 104 20.49 -1.08 21.87
CA LYS A 104 19.14 -1.58 22.15
C LYS A 104 18.55 -2.16 20.87
N PHE A 105 17.93 -3.32 21.01
CA PHE A 105 17.27 -4.05 19.92
C PHE A 105 15.88 -4.43 20.37
N VAL A 106 14.98 -4.59 19.39
CA VAL A 106 13.60 -4.99 19.64
C VAL A 106 13.25 -6.16 18.71
N ILE A 107 12.72 -7.25 19.26
CA ILE A 107 12.11 -8.32 18.46
C ILE A 107 10.61 -8.25 18.65
N ARG A 108 9.85 -8.16 17.56
CA ARG A 108 8.39 -8.26 17.57
C ARG A 108 7.95 -9.60 16.99
N ILE A 109 7.07 -10.31 17.69
CA ILE A 109 6.53 -11.61 17.26
C ILE A 109 5.04 -11.45 17.04
N PHE A 110 4.61 -11.61 15.79
CA PHE A 110 3.21 -11.49 15.41
C PHE A 110 2.51 -12.86 15.51
N PRO A 111 1.49 -13.01 16.38
CA PRO A 111 0.85 -14.30 16.62
C PRO A 111 0.00 -14.76 15.42
N ASN A 112 -0.60 -13.81 14.70
CA ASN A 112 -1.49 -14.07 13.58
C ASN A 112 -0.85 -13.66 12.26
N GLU A 113 -1.25 -14.31 11.17
CA GLU A 113 -0.97 -13.78 9.83
C GLU A 113 -1.78 -12.52 9.59
N ILE A 114 -1.23 -11.59 8.81
CA ILE A 114 -2.01 -10.46 8.32
C ILE A 114 -3.18 -11.04 7.52
N GLN A 115 -4.40 -10.82 8.03
CA GLN A 115 -5.60 -11.43 7.51
C GLN A 115 -6.00 -10.82 6.18
N ASN A 116 -6.54 -11.64 5.28
CA ASN A 116 -7.18 -11.13 4.08
C ASN A 116 -8.37 -10.24 4.47
N VAL A 117 -8.37 -9.01 3.98
CA VAL A 117 -9.44 -8.04 4.23
C VAL A 117 -10.29 -7.90 2.98
N LEU A 118 -11.61 -7.97 3.15
CA LEU A 118 -12.56 -7.66 2.09
C LEU A 118 -12.79 -6.15 2.05
N TYR A 119 -13.01 -5.61 0.86
CA TYR A 119 -13.37 -4.21 0.70
C TYR A 119 -14.70 -3.90 1.39
N ASN A 120 -14.70 -2.95 2.30
CA ASN A 120 -15.89 -2.39 2.94
C ASN A 120 -15.67 -0.89 3.19
N TYR A 121 -16.40 -0.04 2.48
CA TYR A 121 -16.24 1.41 2.56
C TYR A 121 -16.53 1.95 3.97
N ASP A 122 -17.62 1.48 4.58
CA ASP A 122 -18.07 1.96 5.90
C ASP A 122 -17.15 1.55 7.05
N ALA A 123 -16.25 0.58 6.82
CA ALA A 123 -15.27 0.13 7.81
C ALA A 123 -13.96 0.94 7.77
N PHE A 124 -13.75 1.78 6.74
CA PHE A 124 -12.53 2.57 6.64
C PHE A 124 -12.62 3.79 7.55
N PRO A 125 -11.65 4.01 8.46
CA PRO A 125 -11.61 5.19 9.32
C PRO A 125 -11.17 6.43 8.52
N LEU A 126 -12.05 6.92 7.64
CA LEU A 126 -11.85 8.13 6.86
C LEU A 126 -12.38 9.31 7.67
N GLU A 127 -11.48 10.18 8.14
CA GLU A 127 -11.87 11.28 9.03
C GLU A 127 -11.63 12.64 8.37
N ASN A 128 -10.36 12.96 8.08
CA ASN A 128 -9.93 14.32 7.73
C ASN A 128 -9.22 14.41 6.38
N GLU A 129 -8.97 13.27 5.71
CA GLU A 129 -8.24 13.21 4.46
C GLU A 129 -9.02 13.88 3.32
N LYS A 130 -8.35 14.79 2.61
CA LYS A 130 -8.94 15.48 1.47
C LYS A 130 -9.01 14.60 0.25
N LEU A 131 -8.02 13.73 0.01
CA LEU A 131 -8.04 12.76 -1.07
C LEU A 131 -7.54 11.40 -0.54
N PRO A 132 -8.37 10.67 0.23
CA PRO A 132 -7.95 9.48 0.96
C PRO A 132 -7.56 8.32 0.05
N VAL A 133 -6.42 7.71 0.35
CA VAL A 133 -5.97 6.46 -0.26
C VAL A 133 -5.88 5.38 0.82
N VAL A 134 -6.80 4.41 0.76
CA VAL A 134 -6.81 3.27 1.67
C VAL A 134 -5.81 2.23 1.18
N CYS A 135 -4.69 2.05 1.90
CA CYS A 135 -3.66 1.08 1.56
C CYS A 135 -4.08 -0.34 1.97
N GLY A 136 -4.69 -0.49 3.14
CA GLY A 136 -5.12 -1.79 3.68
C GLY A 136 -4.73 -1.98 5.14
N LEU A 137 -4.66 -3.24 5.60
CA LEU A 137 -4.29 -3.57 6.98
C LEU A 137 -2.79 -3.83 7.11
N ASN A 138 -2.15 -3.22 8.11
CA ASN A 138 -0.78 -3.53 8.49
C ASN A 138 -0.72 -4.82 9.36
N LYS A 139 0.49 -5.18 9.79
CA LYS A 139 0.75 -6.33 10.67
C LYS A 139 0.10 -6.25 12.06
N TYR A 140 -0.35 -5.06 12.46
CA TYR A 140 -1.09 -4.82 13.69
C TYR A 140 -2.62 -4.84 13.48
N ASN A 141 -3.09 -5.25 12.28
CA ASN A 141 -4.50 -5.20 11.87
C ASN A 141 -5.11 -3.79 11.94
N GLN A 142 -4.29 -2.76 11.77
CA GLN A 142 -4.73 -1.37 11.69
C GLN A 142 -4.76 -0.92 10.24
N TYR A 143 -5.78 -0.12 9.88
CA TYR A 143 -5.84 0.48 8.55
C TYR A 143 -4.73 1.51 8.38
N THR A 144 -3.91 1.33 7.34
CA THR A 144 -3.01 2.35 6.84
C THR A 144 -3.74 3.13 5.73
N ILE A 145 -3.92 4.42 5.95
CA ILE A 145 -4.58 5.37 5.05
C ILE A 145 -3.71 6.62 5.00
N TYR A 146 -3.59 7.25 3.83
CA TYR A 146 -2.91 8.54 3.71
C TYR A 146 -3.70 9.48 2.79
N ASP A 147 -3.44 10.79 2.92
CA ASP A 147 -4.00 11.82 2.05
C ASP A 147 -3.09 12.09 0.85
N MET A 148 -3.58 11.85 -0.37
CA MET A 148 -2.84 12.12 -1.60
C MET A 148 -2.58 13.62 -1.85
N VAL A 149 -3.32 14.52 -1.19
CA VAL A 149 -3.02 15.96 -1.22
C VAL A 149 -1.73 16.28 -0.46
N GLU A 150 -1.51 15.60 0.67
CA GLU A 150 -0.33 15.77 1.51
C GLU A 150 0.87 15.01 0.95
N HIS A 151 0.64 13.80 0.44
CA HIS A 151 1.66 12.92 -0.11
C HIS A 151 1.34 12.58 -1.57
N PRO A 152 1.70 13.49 -2.50
CA PRO A 152 1.31 13.38 -3.88
C PRO A 152 2.09 12.33 -4.65
N HIS A 153 1.34 11.84 -5.64
CA HIS A 153 1.65 10.83 -6.63
C HIS A 153 1.95 9.46 -6.05
N ILE A 154 1.18 8.48 -6.54
CA ILE A 154 1.32 7.08 -6.15
C ILE A 154 1.79 6.24 -7.32
N LEU A 155 2.75 5.36 -7.04
CA LEU A 155 3.13 4.26 -7.89
C LEU A 155 2.59 2.95 -7.34
N ILE A 156 1.97 2.13 -8.19
CA ILE A 156 1.50 0.79 -7.84
C ILE A 156 2.16 -0.22 -8.78
N ALA A 157 3.07 -1.03 -8.25
CA ALA A 157 3.89 -1.93 -9.05
C ALA A 157 3.74 -3.38 -8.58
N GLY A 158 3.72 -4.33 -9.52
CA GLY A 158 3.79 -5.75 -9.18
C GLY A 158 3.35 -6.69 -10.30
N THR A 159 3.74 -7.96 -10.18
CA THR A 159 3.46 -8.98 -11.20
C THR A 159 1.97 -9.27 -11.35
N THR A 160 1.56 -9.81 -12.49
CA THR A 160 0.17 -10.25 -12.74
C THR A 160 -0.31 -11.19 -11.62
N GLY A 161 -1.56 -10.99 -11.17
CA GLY A 161 -2.16 -11.80 -10.11
C GLY A 161 -1.59 -11.56 -8.70
N SER A 162 -0.79 -10.51 -8.49
CA SER A 162 -0.26 -10.14 -7.17
C SER A 162 -1.26 -9.36 -6.30
N GLY A 163 -2.18 -8.60 -6.91
CA GLY A 163 -3.16 -7.77 -6.21
C GLY A 163 -3.30 -6.34 -6.75
N LYS A 164 -2.34 -5.87 -7.57
CA LYS A 164 -2.32 -4.52 -8.19
C LYS A 164 -3.70 -4.05 -8.69
N SER A 165 -4.30 -4.82 -9.59
CA SER A 165 -5.59 -4.52 -10.25
C SER A 165 -6.71 -4.27 -9.24
N THR A 166 -6.81 -5.15 -8.25
CA THR A 166 -7.81 -5.04 -7.18
C THR A 166 -7.55 -3.84 -6.29
N GLN A 167 -6.29 -3.50 -6.00
CA GLN A 167 -5.97 -2.32 -5.20
C GLN A 167 -6.29 -1.03 -5.94
N ILE A 168 -5.95 -0.91 -7.23
CA ILE A 168 -6.34 0.23 -8.07
C ILE A 168 -7.86 0.39 -8.05
N ARG A 169 -8.60 -0.72 -8.23
CA ARG A 169 -10.06 -0.72 -8.18
C ARG A 169 -10.59 -0.26 -6.83
N ALA A 170 -10.01 -0.74 -5.73
CA ALA A 170 -10.39 -0.35 -4.38
C ALA A 170 -10.16 1.15 -4.14
N ILE A 171 -8.99 1.69 -4.52
CA ILE A 171 -8.68 3.11 -4.41
C ILE A 171 -9.70 3.96 -5.18
N LEU A 172 -9.91 3.67 -6.47
CA LEU A 172 -10.84 4.45 -7.29
C LEU A 172 -12.28 4.37 -6.78
N THR A 173 -12.72 3.18 -6.34
CA THR A 173 -14.07 2.99 -5.80
C THR A 173 -14.25 3.73 -4.47
N THR A 174 -13.22 3.79 -3.61
CA THR A 174 -13.24 4.60 -2.39
C THR A 174 -13.33 6.08 -2.72
N LEU A 175 -12.53 6.57 -3.66
CA LEU A 175 -12.53 7.98 -4.06
C LEU A 175 -13.88 8.40 -4.67
N ILE A 176 -14.49 7.55 -5.49
CA ILE A 176 -15.80 7.79 -6.10
C ILE A 176 -16.92 7.85 -5.06
N GLN A 177 -16.87 7.00 -4.02
CA GLN A 177 -17.84 7.04 -2.93
C GLN A 177 -17.61 8.23 -1.99
N HIS A 178 -16.36 8.65 -1.82
CA HIS A 178 -15.98 9.68 -0.86
C HIS A 178 -16.10 11.12 -1.40
N LYS A 179 -16.00 11.34 -2.72
CA LYS A 179 -16.07 12.67 -3.35
C LYS A 179 -17.23 12.78 -4.32
N THR A 180 -17.80 13.97 -4.47
CA THR A 180 -18.78 14.24 -5.53
C THR A 180 -18.07 14.46 -6.88
N PRO A 181 -18.80 14.34 -8.02
CA PRO A 181 -18.25 14.61 -9.35
C PRO A 181 -17.74 16.04 -9.58
N GLU A 182 -18.14 17.00 -8.73
CA GLU A 182 -17.68 18.40 -8.72
C GLU A 182 -16.40 18.58 -7.90
N GLN A 183 -16.10 17.64 -7.01
CA GLN A 183 -14.92 17.66 -6.14
C GLN A 183 -13.75 16.85 -6.72
N LEU A 184 -14.02 15.84 -7.55
CA LEU A 184 -13.00 14.96 -8.12
C LEU A 184 -13.29 14.64 -9.59
N HIS A 185 -12.29 14.91 -10.44
CA HIS A 185 -12.29 14.54 -11.84
C HIS A 185 -11.24 13.47 -12.11
N LEU A 186 -11.67 12.38 -12.74
CA LEU A 186 -10.81 11.25 -13.11
C LEU A 186 -10.49 11.27 -14.61
N TYR A 187 -9.22 11.07 -14.93
CA TYR A 187 -8.70 10.88 -16.29
C TYR A 187 -8.01 9.53 -16.35
N LEU A 188 -8.54 8.60 -17.15
CA LEU A 188 -8.13 7.20 -17.12
C LEU A 188 -7.42 6.83 -18.42
N CYS A 189 -6.20 6.33 -18.33
CA CYS A 189 -5.45 5.78 -19.46
C CYS A 189 -5.26 4.28 -19.30
N ASP A 190 -6.01 3.49 -20.07
CA ASP A 190 -6.00 2.03 -20.03
C ASP A 190 -5.29 1.45 -21.25
N LEU A 191 -3.96 1.47 -21.23
CA LEU A 191 -3.14 1.03 -22.36
C LEU A 191 -3.26 -0.49 -22.63
N LYS A 192 -3.77 -1.26 -21.65
CA LYS A 192 -3.99 -2.70 -21.76
C LYS A 192 -5.47 -3.10 -21.85
N LYS A 193 -6.40 -2.14 -21.80
CA LYS A 193 -7.86 -2.39 -21.75
C LYS A 193 -8.26 -3.37 -20.65
N SER A 194 -7.65 -3.25 -19.48
CA SER A 194 -7.81 -4.25 -18.41
C SER A 194 -8.36 -3.66 -17.12
N GLU A 195 -7.83 -2.53 -16.65
CA GLU A 195 -8.07 -2.09 -15.27
C GLU A 195 -9.21 -1.08 -15.15
N PHE A 196 -9.41 -0.22 -16.15
CA PHE A 196 -10.26 0.96 -16.00
C PHE A 196 -11.62 0.86 -16.68
N HIS A 197 -11.91 -0.24 -17.36
CA HIS A 197 -13.14 -0.44 -18.11
C HIS A 197 -14.42 -0.27 -17.26
N LEU A 198 -14.36 -0.65 -15.97
CA LEU A 198 -15.47 -0.53 -15.03
C LEU A 198 -15.89 0.92 -14.73
N PHE A 199 -14.99 1.89 -14.93
CA PHE A 199 -15.19 3.27 -14.50
C PHE A 199 -15.65 4.22 -15.62
N GLN A 200 -15.61 3.79 -16.88
CA GLN A 200 -15.75 4.68 -18.05
C GLN A 200 -17.05 5.51 -18.08
N LYS A 201 -18.14 4.97 -17.51
CA LYS A 201 -19.47 5.58 -17.48
C LYS A 201 -19.80 6.32 -16.17
N ILE A 202 -18.82 6.44 -15.27
CA ILE A 202 -18.99 7.09 -13.97
C ILE A 202 -18.91 8.61 -14.11
N GLN A 203 -19.72 9.33 -13.33
CA GLN A 203 -19.87 10.79 -13.41
C GLN A 203 -18.55 11.57 -13.19
N HIS A 204 -17.67 11.04 -12.33
CA HIS A 204 -16.33 11.59 -12.06
C HIS A 204 -15.39 11.49 -13.26
N VAL A 205 -15.59 10.50 -14.15
CA VAL A 205 -14.69 10.23 -15.27
C VAL A 205 -14.95 11.20 -16.42
N LYS A 206 -13.97 12.06 -16.69
CA LYS A 206 -14.01 13.09 -17.74
C LYS A 206 -13.41 12.62 -19.05
N SER A 207 -12.47 11.69 -19.02
CA SER A 207 -11.88 11.11 -20.23
C SER A 207 -11.32 9.72 -19.95
N THR A 208 -11.48 8.82 -20.92
CA THR A 208 -10.81 7.51 -20.96
C THR A 208 -10.06 7.38 -22.27
N THR A 209 -8.79 6.99 -22.21
CA THR A 209 -7.89 6.84 -23.35
C THR A 209 -7.26 5.45 -23.36
N TYR A 210 -6.88 4.95 -24.53
CA TYR A 210 -6.34 3.58 -24.68
C TYR A 210 -5.01 3.51 -25.43
N THR A 211 -4.55 4.65 -25.97
CA THR A 211 -3.31 4.75 -26.74
C THR A 211 -2.59 6.06 -26.41
N ALA A 212 -1.29 6.10 -26.62
CA ALA A 212 -0.47 7.32 -26.49
C ALA A 212 -1.08 8.50 -27.28
N ASN A 213 -1.48 8.26 -28.54
CA ASN A 213 -2.10 9.28 -29.41
C ASN A 213 -3.39 9.86 -28.81
N SER A 214 -4.23 9.03 -28.19
CA SER A 214 -5.45 9.49 -27.52
C SER A 214 -5.18 10.19 -26.19
N LEU A 215 -4.10 9.80 -25.48
CA LEU A 215 -3.69 10.38 -24.21
C LEU A 215 -3.10 11.78 -24.37
N TYR A 216 -2.30 12.01 -25.42
CA TYR A 216 -1.56 13.26 -25.60
C TYR A 216 -2.46 14.52 -25.57
N PRO A 217 -3.59 14.60 -26.31
CA PRO A 217 -4.50 15.75 -26.22
C PRO A 217 -5.09 15.98 -24.82
N VAL A 218 -5.32 14.91 -24.06
CA VAL A 218 -5.82 14.99 -22.67
C VAL A 218 -4.74 15.59 -21.77
N LEU A 219 -3.49 15.15 -21.91
CA LEU A 219 -2.35 15.71 -21.17
C LEU A 219 -2.11 17.19 -21.49
N VAL A 220 -2.24 17.59 -22.76
CA VAL A 220 -2.15 19.01 -23.15
C VAL A 220 -3.24 19.84 -22.46
N LYS A 221 -4.47 19.33 -22.36
CA LYS A 221 -5.56 19.99 -21.63
C LYS A 221 -5.26 20.08 -20.12
N LEU A 222 -4.77 19.00 -19.51
CA LEU A 222 -4.39 18.98 -18.10
C LEU A 222 -3.26 19.97 -17.81
N LYS A 223 -2.25 20.04 -18.68
CA LYS A 223 -1.16 21.02 -18.58
C LYS A 223 -1.67 22.45 -18.62
N LYS A 224 -2.55 22.78 -19.58
CA LYS A 224 -3.17 24.11 -19.66
C LYS A 224 -4.00 24.45 -18.43
N GLU A 225 -4.76 23.48 -17.91
CA GLU A 225 -5.55 23.68 -16.69
C GLU A 225 -4.64 23.88 -15.47
N MET A 226 -3.54 23.14 -15.36
CA MET A 226 -2.53 23.33 -14.32
C MET A 226 -1.90 24.74 -14.40
N GLN A 227 -1.58 25.23 -15.60
CA GLN A 227 -1.08 26.60 -15.80
C GLN A 227 -2.12 27.65 -15.37
N ARG A 228 -3.38 27.50 -15.81
CA ARG A 228 -4.50 28.38 -15.42
C ARG A 228 -4.69 28.43 -13.90
N ARG A 229 -4.57 27.28 -13.22
CA ARG A 229 -4.64 27.20 -11.76
C ARG A 229 -3.45 27.91 -11.10
N GLY A 230 -2.24 27.74 -11.63
CA GLY A 230 -1.06 28.45 -11.14
C GLY A 230 -1.20 29.97 -11.24
N GLU A 231 -1.72 30.48 -12.36
CA GLU A 231 -2.04 31.92 -12.52
C GLU A 231 -3.09 32.39 -11.52
N LEU A 232 -4.13 31.57 -11.29
CA LEU A 232 -5.18 31.87 -10.33
C LEU A 232 -4.65 31.92 -8.88
N LEU A 233 -3.76 31.00 -8.52
CA LEU A 233 -3.09 30.97 -7.23
C LEU A 233 -2.24 32.21 -7.02
N ASN A 234 -1.41 32.57 -8.01
CA ASN A 234 -0.59 33.78 -7.95
C ASN A 234 -1.44 35.04 -7.81
N LYS A 235 -2.55 35.13 -8.56
CA LYS A 235 -3.47 36.28 -8.50
C LYS A 235 -4.11 36.47 -7.11
N HIS A 236 -4.32 35.38 -6.37
CA HIS A 236 -4.94 35.41 -5.04
C HIS A 236 -3.93 35.14 -3.92
N GLU A 237 -2.62 35.20 -4.21
CA GLU A 237 -1.53 34.97 -3.26
C GLU A 237 -1.68 33.66 -2.44
N CYS A 238 -2.26 32.64 -3.07
CA CYS A 238 -2.51 31.33 -2.46
C CYS A 238 -1.39 30.35 -2.80
N THR A 239 -1.05 29.46 -1.86
CA THR A 239 -0.03 28.42 -2.07
C THR A 239 -0.61 27.07 -2.51
N HIS A 240 -1.92 26.89 -2.39
CA HIS A 240 -2.63 25.66 -2.76
C HIS A 240 -4.07 25.96 -3.22
N ILE A 241 -4.62 25.17 -4.14
CA ILE A 241 -6.00 25.38 -4.66
C ILE A 241 -7.08 25.36 -3.59
N ASP A 242 -6.82 24.70 -2.46
CA ASP A 242 -7.77 24.63 -1.33
C ASP A 242 -7.99 25.98 -0.64
N GLN A 243 -7.03 26.91 -0.76
CA GLN A 243 -7.11 28.25 -0.18
C GLN A 243 -7.95 29.21 -1.02
N LEU A 244 -8.25 28.84 -2.28
CA LEU A 244 -9.12 29.63 -3.13
C LEU A 244 -10.55 29.62 -2.59
N SER A 245 -11.21 30.77 -2.72
CA SER A 245 -12.63 30.94 -2.37
C SER A 245 -13.53 30.06 -3.26
N GLN A 246 -13.23 30.03 -4.56
CA GLN A 246 -13.85 29.11 -5.50
C GLN A 246 -13.15 27.75 -5.44
N LYS A 247 -13.84 26.74 -4.90
CA LYS A 247 -13.33 25.37 -4.86
C LYS A 247 -13.24 24.79 -6.27
N LEU A 248 -12.07 24.27 -6.59
CA LEU A 248 -11.80 23.55 -7.84
C LEU A 248 -11.69 22.05 -7.56
N PRO A 249 -12.12 21.18 -8.49
CA PRO A 249 -11.97 19.75 -8.34
C PRO A 249 -10.50 19.35 -8.33
N TYR A 250 -10.17 18.34 -7.51
CA TYR A 250 -8.93 17.60 -7.69
C TYR A 250 -8.96 16.84 -9.02
N LEU A 251 -7.85 16.85 -9.74
CA LEU A 251 -7.68 16.12 -10.99
C LEU A 251 -6.77 14.93 -10.72
N LEU A 252 -7.27 13.72 -10.92
CA LEU A 252 -6.47 12.50 -10.79
C LEU A 252 -6.29 11.85 -12.16
N LEU A 253 -5.05 11.82 -12.64
CA LEU A 253 -4.65 11.11 -13.84
C LEU A 253 -4.15 9.72 -13.47
N CYS A 254 -4.89 8.70 -13.91
CA CYS A 254 -4.56 7.30 -13.70
C CYS A 254 -4.01 6.70 -14.99
N ILE A 255 -2.82 6.13 -14.95
CA ILE A 255 -2.19 5.46 -16.11
C ILE A 255 -1.90 4.01 -15.75
N ASP A 256 -2.60 3.08 -16.40
CA ASP A 256 -2.25 1.66 -16.32
C ASP A 256 -1.10 1.36 -17.26
N GLU A 257 -0.15 0.60 -16.75
CA GLU A 257 1.07 0.23 -17.45
C GLU A 257 1.79 1.45 -18.07
N TYR A 258 2.09 2.44 -17.23
CA TYR A 258 2.94 3.59 -17.56
C TYR A 258 4.20 3.24 -18.39
N PRO A 259 4.91 2.11 -18.15
CA PRO A 259 6.03 1.68 -19.00
C PRO A 259 5.79 1.68 -20.51
N LEU A 260 4.54 1.49 -20.96
CA LEU A 260 4.21 1.49 -22.39
C LEU A 260 4.38 2.87 -23.05
N LEU A 261 4.54 3.94 -22.26
CA LEU A 261 4.77 5.31 -22.74
C LEU A 261 6.27 5.66 -22.81
N GLN A 262 7.18 4.73 -22.52
CA GLN A 262 8.63 5.00 -22.44
C GLN A 262 9.24 5.64 -23.72
N ASN A 263 8.63 5.40 -24.88
CA ASN A 263 9.09 5.95 -26.16
C ASN A 263 8.43 7.30 -26.50
N GLU A 264 7.44 7.74 -25.72
CA GLU A 264 6.61 8.91 -26.00
C GLU A 264 7.12 10.14 -25.25
N LYS A 265 8.27 10.68 -25.68
CA LYS A 265 9.00 11.75 -24.96
C LYS A 265 8.12 12.96 -24.60
N ALA A 266 7.21 13.38 -25.49
CA ALA A 266 6.31 14.51 -25.24
C ALA A 266 5.28 14.21 -24.13
N ILE A 267 4.79 12.97 -24.06
CA ILE A 267 3.88 12.51 -23.01
C ILE A 267 4.63 12.45 -21.67
N LEU A 268 5.81 11.84 -21.66
CA LEU A 268 6.65 11.71 -20.46
C LEU A 268 7.00 13.08 -19.87
N SER A 269 7.36 14.05 -20.71
CA SER A 269 7.67 15.41 -20.28
C SER A 269 6.49 16.09 -19.55
N ILE A 270 5.25 15.87 -19.99
CA ILE A 270 4.08 16.42 -19.31
C ILE A 270 3.81 15.69 -17.99
N ILE A 271 3.99 14.37 -17.94
CA ILE A 271 3.82 13.58 -16.71
C ILE A 271 4.88 14.00 -15.66
N GLU A 272 6.13 14.21 -16.07
CA GLU A 272 7.20 14.75 -15.22
C GLU A 272 6.86 16.13 -14.67
N GLU A 273 6.30 17.02 -15.49
CA GLU A 273 5.84 18.35 -15.07
C GLU A 273 4.72 18.24 -14.04
N ILE A 274 3.69 17.41 -14.28
CA ILE A 274 2.63 17.14 -13.32
C ILE A 274 3.21 16.59 -12.01
N SER A 275 4.15 15.64 -12.08
CA SER A 275 4.77 15.09 -10.86
C SER A 275 5.50 16.15 -10.03
N SER A 276 6.04 17.18 -10.68
CA SER A 276 6.88 18.19 -10.02
C SER A 276 6.07 19.32 -9.43
N ILE A 277 5.04 19.79 -10.12
CA ILE A 277 4.28 21.01 -9.74
C ILE A 277 2.76 20.79 -9.63
N GLY A 278 2.30 19.55 -9.79
CA GLY A 278 0.86 19.21 -9.77
C GLY A 278 0.22 19.36 -8.39
N ARG A 279 0.97 19.07 -7.31
CA ARG A 279 0.47 19.11 -5.92
C ARG A 279 -0.28 20.39 -5.59
N THR A 280 0.37 21.55 -5.74
CA THR A 280 -0.21 22.86 -5.40
C THR A 280 -1.43 23.20 -6.25
N ASN A 281 -1.46 22.69 -7.48
CA ASN A 281 -2.53 22.85 -8.46
C ASN A 281 -3.66 21.82 -8.31
N GLY A 282 -3.55 20.89 -7.35
CA GLY A 282 -4.51 19.80 -7.14
C GLY A 282 -4.59 18.83 -8.32
N VAL A 283 -3.46 18.57 -8.98
CA VAL A 283 -3.31 17.59 -10.06
C VAL A 283 -2.40 16.46 -9.59
N PHE A 284 -2.95 15.25 -9.53
CA PHE A 284 -2.30 14.08 -8.96
C PHE A 284 -2.15 12.95 -9.98
N LEU A 285 -1.28 12.00 -9.67
CA LEU A 285 -0.93 10.87 -10.55
C LEU A 285 -1.14 9.57 -9.78
N LEU A 286 -1.77 8.60 -10.44
CA LEU A 286 -1.75 7.19 -10.07
C LEU A 286 -1.13 6.44 -11.24
N LEU A 287 0.11 5.98 -11.05
CA LEU A 287 0.86 5.25 -12.06
C LEU A 287 0.91 3.77 -11.70
N SER A 288 0.72 2.92 -12.69
CA SER A 288 0.71 1.46 -12.53
C SER A 288 1.76 0.81 -13.44
N MET A 289 2.40 -0.26 -12.96
CA MET A 289 3.32 -1.08 -13.79
C MET A 289 3.36 -2.54 -13.35
N GLN A 290 3.53 -3.45 -14.30
CA GLN A 290 3.66 -4.88 -14.00
C GLN A 290 5.11 -5.34 -13.81
N ARG A 291 6.05 -4.61 -14.43
CA ARG A 291 7.48 -4.90 -14.35
C ARG A 291 8.25 -3.61 -14.04
N PRO A 292 8.73 -3.43 -12.81
CA PRO A 292 9.58 -2.30 -12.47
C PRO A 292 10.99 -2.56 -13.00
N ASP A 293 11.32 -1.94 -14.13
CA ASP A 293 12.66 -1.90 -14.72
C ASP A 293 13.30 -0.54 -14.41
N SER A 294 14.60 -0.53 -14.10
CA SER A 294 15.31 0.69 -13.76
C SER A 294 15.26 1.72 -14.90
N LYS A 295 15.20 1.28 -16.17
CA LYS A 295 15.11 2.17 -17.33
C LYS A 295 13.78 2.91 -17.45
N ILE A 296 12.75 2.41 -16.77
CA ILE A 296 11.38 2.94 -16.87
C ILE A 296 11.08 3.96 -15.77
N LEU A 297 11.71 3.79 -14.60
CA LEU A 297 11.60 4.67 -13.43
C LEU A 297 12.94 5.39 -13.21
N GLU A 298 13.29 6.31 -14.11
CA GLU A 298 14.48 7.16 -13.97
C GLU A 298 14.13 8.59 -13.56
N GLY A 299 15.09 9.28 -12.94
CA GLY A 299 15.10 10.73 -12.80
C GLY A 299 14.02 11.34 -11.89
N LYS A 300 13.40 12.43 -12.37
CA LYS A 300 12.53 13.31 -11.58
C LYS A 300 11.21 12.65 -11.16
N ILE A 301 10.64 11.79 -12.01
CA ILE A 301 9.38 11.08 -11.66
C ILE A 301 9.57 10.25 -10.40
N LYS A 302 10.68 9.49 -10.30
CA LYS A 302 10.93 8.65 -9.13
C LYS A 302 11.03 9.49 -7.84
N ASN A 303 11.71 10.63 -7.90
CA ASN A 303 11.86 11.53 -6.75
C ASN A 303 10.55 12.20 -6.32
N ASN A 304 9.58 12.32 -7.23
CA ASN A 304 8.30 12.96 -6.99
C ASN A 304 7.17 11.97 -6.64
N LEU A 305 7.41 10.66 -6.76
CA LEU A 305 6.48 9.61 -6.33
C LEU A 305 6.69 9.36 -4.84
N THR A 306 5.96 10.10 -4.00
CA THR A 306 6.14 10.04 -2.54
C THR A 306 5.62 8.74 -1.92
N VAL A 307 4.73 8.03 -2.62
CA VAL A 307 4.16 6.77 -2.15
C VAL A 307 4.30 5.68 -3.21
N THR A 308 4.81 4.51 -2.80
CA THR A 308 4.87 3.33 -3.66
C THR A 308 4.25 2.11 -2.99
N MET A 309 3.31 1.47 -3.68
CA MET A 309 2.74 0.17 -3.33
C MET A 309 3.42 -0.94 -4.14
N GLY A 310 4.42 -1.59 -3.53
CA GLY A 310 5.17 -2.69 -4.10
C GLY A 310 4.52 -4.05 -3.82
N PHE A 311 3.66 -4.51 -4.71
CA PHE A 311 3.17 -5.89 -4.72
C PHE A 311 4.27 -6.87 -5.18
N ARG A 312 4.01 -8.16 -4.99
CA ARG A 312 4.94 -9.25 -5.36
C ARG A 312 5.61 -9.02 -6.72
N CYS A 313 6.95 -8.95 -6.71
CA CYS A 313 7.79 -8.85 -7.90
C CYS A 313 8.64 -10.11 -8.11
N LYS A 314 9.41 -10.18 -9.20
CA LYS A 314 10.16 -11.40 -9.56
C LYS A 314 11.46 -11.58 -8.77
N ASN A 315 12.18 -10.50 -8.51
CA ASN A 315 13.50 -10.52 -7.90
C ASN A 315 13.80 -9.23 -7.11
N ALA A 316 14.88 -9.25 -6.35
CA ALA A 316 15.31 -8.12 -5.52
C ALA A 316 15.64 -6.86 -6.34
N THR A 317 16.16 -7.01 -7.56
CA THR A 317 16.39 -5.87 -8.46
C THR A 317 15.08 -5.13 -8.76
N ASN A 318 14.02 -5.86 -9.11
CA ASN A 318 12.70 -5.29 -9.32
C ASN A 318 12.15 -4.63 -8.04
N ALA A 319 12.38 -5.23 -6.87
CA ALA A 319 11.97 -4.67 -5.58
C ALA A 319 12.65 -3.34 -5.28
N ASN A 320 13.95 -3.25 -5.56
CA ASN A 320 14.74 -2.04 -5.36
C ASN A 320 14.38 -0.93 -6.34
N VAL A 321 14.01 -1.24 -7.59
CA VAL A 321 13.58 -0.21 -8.56
C VAL A 321 12.37 0.57 -8.05
N MET A 322 11.43 -0.11 -7.41
CA MET A 322 10.23 0.47 -6.80
C MET A 322 10.42 0.87 -5.32
N ASP A 323 11.65 0.88 -4.82
CA ASP A 323 11.99 1.20 -3.41
C ASP A 323 11.18 0.40 -2.37
N CYS A 324 10.83 -0.84 -2.70
CA CYS A 324 10.04 -1.73 -1.83
C CYS A 324 10.80 -3.04 -1.58
N PRO A 325 11.98 -3.01 -0.93
CA PRO A 325 12.77 -4.22 -0.67
C PRO A 325 11.95 -5.22 0.16
N GLY A 326 12.03 -6.51 -0.21
CA GLY A 326 11.24 -7.58 0.40
C GLY A 326 9.96 -7.92 -0.37
N ALA A 327 9.52 -7.08 -1.31
CA ALA A 327 8.39 -7.41 -2.17
C ALA A 327 8.63 -8.67 -3.04
N GLU A 328 9.89 -8.99 -3.35
CA GLU A 328 10.27 -10.22 -4.05
C GLU A 328 10.09 -11.48 -3.21
N LYS A 329 10.03 -11.33 -1.88
CA LYS A 329 9.85 -12.42 -0.91
C LYS A 329 8.38 -12.70 -0.62
N ILE A 330 7.46 -11.86 -1.11
CA ILE A 330 6.02 -12.06 -0.92
C ILE A 330 5.59 -13.38 -1.60
N PRO A 331 5.01 -14.34 -0.84
CA PRO A 331 4.59 -15.62 -1.40
C PRO A 331 3.53 -15.49 -2.50
N LYS A 332 3.47 -16.45 -3.41
CA LYS A 332 2.45 -16.45 -4.47
C LYS A 332 1.01 -16.57 -3.93
N THR A 333 0.86 -17.24 -2.80
CA THR A 333 -0.39 -17.48 -2.08
C THR A 333 -0.90 -16.23 -1.36
N ALA A 334 -0.02 -15.29 -1.00
CA ALA A 334 -0.36 -14.05 -0.30
C ALA A 334 -0.84 -12.95 -1.28
N LYS A 335 -1.95 -13.21 -1.99
CA LYS A 335 -2.55 -12.24 -2.91
C LYS A 335 -3.00 -10.99 -2.15
N GLY A 336 -2.74 -9.81 -2.71
CA GLY A 336 -3.04 -8.53 -2.07
C GLY A 336 -1.99 -8.09 -1.05
N ARG A 337 -0.98 -8.92 -0.73
CA ARG A 337 0.12 -8.51 0.11
C ARG A 337 1.07 -7.59 -0.67
N MET A 338 1.49 -6.50 -0.05
CA MET A 338 2.43 -5.54 -0.58
C MET A 338 3.40 -5.03 0.49
N ILE A 339 4.50 -4.47 0.03
CA ILE A 339 5.31 -3.53 0.82
C ILE A 339 4.88 -2.12 0.41
N LEU A 340 4.46 -1.32 1.38
CA LEU A 340 4.17 0.09 1.21
C LEU A 340 5.44 0.88 1.56
N ASN A 341 5.97 1.63 0.59
CA ASN A 341 6.96 2.66 0.83
C ASN A 341 6.23 4.01 0.94
N PHE A 342 6.18 4.53 2.17
CA PHE A 342 5.51 5.78 2.51
C PHE A 342 6.41 6.56 3.49
N ASP A 343 6.02 6.70 4.76
CA ASP A 343 6.91 7.22 5.82
C ASP A 343 7.94 6.17 6.25
N THR A 344 7.51 4.92 6.31
CA THR A 344 8.35 3.76 6.58
C THR A 344 7.96 2.61 5.65
N LEU A 345 8.86 1.63 5.52
CA LEU A 345 8.57 0.41 4.79
C LEU A 345 7.69 -0.51 5.65
N GLU A 346 6.42 -0.64 5.26
CA GLU A 346 5.46 -1.47 5.97
C GLU A 346 4.93 -2.60 5.10
N THR A 347 4.68 -3.76 5.71
CA THR A 347 3.96 -4.84 5.05
C THR A 347 2.46 -4.64 5.24
N ILE A 348 1.73 -4.49 4.13
CA ILE A 348 0.29 -4.21 4.11
C ILE A 348 -0.46 -5.29 3.33
N GLN A 349 -1.64 -5.65 3.83
CA GLN A 349 -2.62 -6.46 3.11
C GLN A 349 -3.72 -5.58 2.52
N ALA A 350 -3.76 -5.49 1.20
CA ALA A 350 -4.72 -4.71 0.45
C ALA A 350 -6.16 -5.26 0.59
N PRO A 351 -7.19 -4.39 0.64
CA PRO A 351 -8.59 -4.78 0.58
C PRO A 351 -8.94 -5.45 -0.75
N PHE A 352 -9.54 -6.63 -0.68
CA PHE A 352 -10.02 -7.35 -1.86
C PHE A 352 -11.39 -6.82 -2.29
N LEU A 353 -11.42 -6.15 -3.43
CA LEU A 353 -12.63 -5.75 -4.15
C LEU A 353 -12.76 -6.54 -5.46
N SER A 354 -13.72 -7.47 -5.51
CA SER A 354 -14.05 -8.17 -6.74
C SER A 354 -14.68 -7.23 -7.78
N GLU A 355 -14.58 -7.59 -9.05
CA GLU A 355 -15.18 -6.80 -10.14
C GLU A 355 -16.70 -6.70 -10.01
N GLU A 356 -17.37 -7.81 -9.70
CA GLU A 356 -18.83 -7.84 -9.52
C GLU A 356 -19.28 -6.93 -8.38
N LYS A 357 -18.58 -6.96 -7.24
CA LYS A 357 -18.89 -6.06 -6.13
C LYS A 357 -18.64 -4.60 -6.49
N ALA A 358 -17.56 -4.30 -7.23
CA ALA A 358 -17.29 -2.95 -7.71
C ALA A 358 -18.38 -2.46 -8.68
N LYS A 359 -18.81 -3.29 -9.65
CA LYS A 359 -19.91 -2.95 -10.57
C LYS A 359 -21.18 -2.59 -9.82
N LEU A 360 -21.53 -3.35 -8.78
CA LEU A 360 -22.70 -3.10 -7.95
C LEU A 360 -22.62 -1.74 -7.25
N ILE A 361 -21.49 -1.44 -6.61
CA ILE A 361 -21.25 -0.15 -5.93
C ILE A 361 -21.32 1.00 -6.95
N LEU A 362 -20.60 0.85 -8.07
CA LEU A 362 -20.45 1.88 -9.10
C LEU A 362 -21.73 2.16 -9.89
N LYS A 363 -22.74 1.28 -9.84
CA LYS A 363 -24.05 1.49 -10.50
C LYS A 363 -24.68 2.82 -10.10
N ASN A 364 -24.57 3.19 -8.82
CA ASN A 364 -25.16 4.41 -8.27
C ASN A 364 -24.45 5.70 -8.69
N TYR A 365 -23.29 5.59 -9.34
CA TYR A 365 -22.44 6.72 -9.76
C TYR A 365 -22.37 6.87 -11.28
N LYS A 366 -23.17 6.09 -12.03
CA LYS A 366 -23.24 6.19 -13.49
C LYS A 366 -23.90 7.51 -13.92
N LYS A 367 -23.55 7.98 -15.12
CA LYS A 367 -24.21 9.12 -15.75
C LYS A 367 -25.70 8.78 -15.98
N THR A 368 -26.61 9.73 -15.70
CA THR A 368 -28.07 9.54 -15.71
C THR A 368 -28.58 8.89 -17.00
N HIS A 369 -28.09 9.30 -18.16
CA HIS A 369 -28.49 8.73 -19.46
C HIS A 369 -28.12 7.25 -19.68
N ASP A 370 -27.18 6.70 -18.91
CA ASP A 370 -26.79 5.28 -19.01
C ASP A 370 -27.62 4.37 -18.09
N VAL A 371 -28.26 4.91 -17.04
CA VAL A 371 -29.13 4.13 -16.14
C VAL A 371 -30.41 3.72 -16.86
N ASP A 372 -30.99 4.65 -17.61
CA ASP A 372 -32.21 4.40 -18.40
C ASP A 372 -31.97 3.34 -19.48
N ARG A 373 -30.83 3.38 -20.19
CA ARG A 373 -30.48 2.36 -21.19
C ARG A 373 -30.31 0.96 -20.59
N GLN A 374 -29.67 0.85 -19.42
CA GLN A 374 -29.52 -0.46 -18.77
C GLN A 374 -30.83 -1.01 -18.23
N ASN A 375 -31.75 -0.16 -17.76
CA ASN A 375 -33.08 -0.62 -17.36
C ASN A 375 -33.87 -1.12 -18.59
N ILE A 376 -33.77 -0.42 -19.73
CA ILE A 376 -34.40 -0.83 -20.99
C ILE A 376 -33.80 -2.13 -21.55
N GLU A 377 -32.47 -2.31 -21.51
CA GLU A 377 -31.79 -3.55 -21.94
C GLU A 377 -32.11 -4.74 -21.02
N ASN A 378 -32.22 -4.52 -19.71
CA ASN A 378 -32.60 -5.58 -18.77
C ASN A 378 -34.10 -5.95 -18.84
N GLU A 379 -34.95 -5.03 -19.33
CA GLU A 379 -36.38 -5.30 -19.57
C GLU A 379 -36.63 -5.98 -20.93
N ASN A 380 -35.68 -5.96 -21.87
CA ASN A 380 -35.79 -6.61 -23.18
C ASN A 380 -34.53 -7.44 -23.54
N PRO A 381 -34.34 -8.64 -22.97
CA PRO A 381 -33.22 -9.52 -23.32
C PRO A 381 -33.33 -10.17 -24.71
N GLU A 382 -34.47 -10.01 -25.41
CA GLU A 382 -34.69 -10.58 -26.74
C GLU A 382 -34.70 -9.50 -27.82
N LYS A 383 -33.51 -9.15 -28.34
CA LYS A 383 -33.29 -8.75 -29.75
C LYS A 383 -31.82 -8.42 -30.00
N GLU A 384 -30.99 -9.45 -30.10
CA GLU A 384 -29.80 -9.42 -30.96
C GLU A 384 -29.41 -10.85 -31.36
N SER A 385 -30.19 -11.41 -32.27
CA SER A 385 -29.85 -12.60 -33.06
C SER A 385 -30.26 -12.32 -34.51
N ILE A 386 -29.44 -11.53 -35.19
CA ILE A 386 -29.46 -11.41 -36.65
C ILE A 386 -28.01 -11.55 -37.12
N PHE A 387 -27.55 -12.80 -37.15
CA PHE A 387 -26.54 -13.22 -38.12
C PHE A 387 -26.95 -14.61 -38.60
N GLY A 388 -27.66 -14.59 -39.72
CA GLY A 388 -28.19 -15.77 -40.39
C GLY A 388 -27.08 -16.62 -40.99
N MET A 389 -27.30 -17.93 -40.88
CA MET A 389 -26.88 -19.02 -41.75
C MET A 389 -26.15 -18.61 -43.04
N LEU A 390 -24.89 -19.04 -43.16
CA LEU A 390 -24.34 -19.44 -44.45
C LEU A 390 -24.39 -20.97 -44.47
N GLY A 391 -25.40 -21.48 -45.17
CA GLY A 391 -25.44 -22.85 -45.70
C GLY A 391 -24.95 -22.83 -47.14
N ASP A 392 -24.46 -23.98 -47.56
CA ASP A 392 -23.76 -24.28 -48.81
C ASP A 392 -24.57 -23.97 -50.08
N ASP A 393 -23.85 -23.49 -51.11
CA ASP A 393 -24.02 -23.83 -52.54
C ASP A 393 -22.67 -23.61 -53.26
#